data_AF-A0A3L7UFC5-F1
#
_entry.id   AF-A0A3L7UFC5-F1
#
_cell.length_a   1.000
_cell.length_b   1.000
_cell.length_c   1.000
_cell.angle_alpha   90.00
_cell.angle_beta   90.00
_cell.angle_gamma   90.00
#
_symmetry.space_group_name_H-M   'P 1'
#
loop_
_entity.id
_entity.type
_entity.pdbx_description
1 polymer ?
#
loop_
_entity_poly.entity_id
_entity_poly.type
_entity_poly.pdbx_seq_one_letter_code
_entity_poly.pdbx_strand_id
1 'polypeptide(L)'
;MEKKPGTNHSKKTPAWPTVTAAVVRIVPERFSADHGEPAPSLARRPVYRPLVVGTAILYRPHDGSMDSKWHVHVSPNGLLWPVAPQSRLGLQRALKRHRAIGLRCRLVAALLTPDDVLHAQAIPNVDDASPPQRHRTLPTEIYGWSLLYQLPHMRSTGVIDAHERFEDLPAYYESALELIDRSTFLAAKGICSRPIALVTRPEDFRSLAGSRPCNKFFPHARFRRPSD
;
A
#
# COMPACT_ATOMS: atom_id res chain seq x y z
N MET A 1 -12.48 -54.42 -15.90
CA MET A 1 -12.76 -53.56 -17.06
C MET A 1 -14.13 -52.95 -16.80
N GLU A 2 -14.41 -51.65 -16.80
CA GLU A 2 -13.75 -50.49 -17.40
C GLU A 2 -14.22 -49.18 -16.72
N LYS A 3 -13.25 -48.26 -16.63
CA LYS A 3 -13.26 -46.78 -16.67
C LYS A 3 -14.46 -45.96 -16.16
N LYS A 4 -14.18 -45.20 -15.09
CA LYS A 4 -14.82 -43.90 -14.77
C LYS A 4 -14.43 -42.82 -15.80
N PRO A 5 -15.34 -41.91 -16.23
CA PRO A 5 -14.93 -40.67 -16.87
C PRO A 5 -14.73 -39.56 -15.83
N GLY A 6 -13.56 -38.93 -15.90
CA GLY A 6 -13.10 -37.89 -15.01
C GLY A 6 -13.81 -36.56 -15.21
N THR A 7 -14.11 -35.91 -14.09
CA THR A 7 -14.52 -34.51 -14.02
C THR A 7 -13.33 -33.63 -14.36
N ASN A 8 -13.40 -32.96 -15.52
CA ASN A 8 -12.50 -31.88 -15.90
C ASN A 8 -12.70 -30.68 -14.95
N HIS A 9 -11.92 -30.63 -13.88
CA HIS A 9 -11.68 -29.39 -13.15
C HIS A 9 -10.81 -28.49 -14.01
N SER A 10 -11.46 -27.63 -14.80
CA SER A 10 -10.83 -26.46 -15.41
C SER A 10 -10.24 -25.63 -14.28
N LYS A 11 -8.94 -25.81 -14.03
CA LYS A 11 -8.14 -24.96 -13.15
C LYS A 11 -8.12 -23.59 -13.79
N LYS A 12 -9.05 -22.71 -13.39
CA LYS A 12 -8.94 -21.28 -13.67
C LYS A 12 -7.63 -20.81 -13.06
N THR A 13 -6.63 -20.60 -13.91
CA THR A 13 -5.40 -19.92 -13.53
C THR A 13 -5.81 -18.59 -12.90
N PRO A 14 -5.34 -18.26 -11.68
CA PRO A 14 -5.67 -16.97 -11.09
C PRO A 14 -5.19 -15.89 -12.06
N ALA A 15 -6.12 -15.06 -12.55
CA ALA A 15 -5.78 -13.95 -13.41
C ALA A 15 -4.73 -13.09 -12.70
N TRP A 16 -3.66 -12.74 -13.42
CA TRP A 16 -2.68 -11.79 -12.92
C TRP A 16 -3.40 -10.50 -12.51
N PRO A 17 -2.98 -9.87 -11.41
CA PRO A 17 -3.60 -8.63 -10.98
C PRO A 17 -3.31 -7.53 -12.02
N THR A 18 -4.23 -6.59 -12.16
CA THR A 18 -4.08 -5.48 -13.09
C THR A 18 -2.92 -4.58 -12.65
N VAL A 19 -1.85 -4.53 -13.46
CA VAL A 19 -0.77 -3.56 -13.26
C VAL A 19 -1.23 -2.21 -13.77
N THR A 20 -1.14 -1.18 -12.94
CA THR A 20 -1.56 0.18 -13.28
C THR A 20 -0.48 1.20 -12.93
N ALA A 21 -0.25 2.17 -13.82
CA ALA A 21 0.58 3.33 -13.49
C ALA A 21 -0.24 4.30 -12.64
N ALA A 22 0.17 4.54 -11.40
CA ALA A 22 -0.50 5.48 -10.50
C ALA A 22 0.30 6.78 -10.39
N VAL A 23 -0.36 7.93 -10.55
CA VAL A 23 0.25 9.23 -10.27
C VAL A 23 0.20 9.48 -8.77
N VAL A 24 1.34 9.41 -8.07
CA VAL A 24 1.40 9.55 -6.61
C VAL A 24 2.20 10.76 -6.17
N ARG A 25 1.80 11.34 -5.04
CA ARG A 25 2.48 12.47 -4.41
C ARG A 25 2.79 12.13 -2.96
N ILE A 26 4.07 12.20 -2.61
CA ILE A 26 4.52 12.13 -1.22
C ILE A 26 4.28 13.50 -0.60
N VAL A 27 3.68 13.52 0.59
CA VAL A 27 3.46 14.76 1.34
C VAL A 27 4.44 14.74 2.51
N PRO A 28 5.56 15.50 2.47
CA PRO A 28 6.52 15.51 3.56
C PRO A 28 5.86 16.01 4.85
N GLU A 29 6.29 15.43 5.98
CA GLU A 29 6.05 15.98 7.29
C GLU A 29 6.72 17.35 7.36
N ARG A 30 5.94 18.43 7.30
CA ARG A 30 6.47 19.75 7.65
C ARG A 30 6.68 19.73 9.16
N PHE A 31 7.89 19.41 9.61
CA PHE A 31 8.33 19.86 10.92
C PHE A 31 8.27 21.38 10.89
N SER A 32 7.35 21.96 11.66
CA SER A 32 7.36 23.39 11.92
C SER A 32 8.67 23.70 12.61
N ALA A 33 9.67 24.18 11.86
CA ALA A 33 10.71 24.98 12.47
C ALA A 33 10.02 26.21 13.04
N ASP A 34 10.33 26.51 14.29
CA ASP A 34 9.74 27.55 15.15
C ASP A 34 10.01 28.99 14.69
N HIS A 35 10.21 29.20 13.39
CA HIS A 35 10.53 30.49 12.80
C HIS A 35 9.57 30.75 11.66
N GLY A 36 8.85 31.86 11.76
CA GLY A 36 7.81 32.34 10.86
C GLY A 36 8.27 32.67 9.44
N GLU A 37 9.02 31.78 8.81
CA GLU A 37 9.31 31.86 7.39
C GLU A 37 8.12 31.33 6.59
N PRO A 38 7.64 32.08 5.58
CA PRO A 38 6.61 31.60 4.68
C PRO A 38 7.13 30.35 3.97
N ALA A 39 6.49 29.22 4.25
CA ALA A 39 6.88 27.94 3.68
C ALA A 39 7.13 28.06 2.17
N PRO A 40 8.25 27.50 1.65
CA PRO A 40 8.67 27.71 0.27
C PRO A 40 7.51 27.42 -0.68
N SER A 41 7.40 28.32 -1.67
CA SER A 41 6.36 28.29 -2.69
C SER A 41 6.13 26.85 -3.18
N LEU A 42 4.86 26.53 -3.45
CA LEU A 42 4.37 25.24 -3.96
C LEU A 42 4.95 24.82 -5.33
N ALA A 43 6.07 25.42 -5.76
CA ALA A 43 6.74 25.15 -7.01
C ALA A 43 7.10 23.66 -7.11
N ARG A 44 6.24 22.94 -7.84
CA ARG A 44 6.47 21.62 -8.45
C ARG A 44 7.06 20.57 -7.50
N ARG A 45 6.26 20.12 -6.53
CA ARG A 45 6.59 18.90 -5.79
C ARG A 45 6.75 17.72 -6.76
N PRO A 46 7.75 16.85 -6.57
CA PRO A 46 7.96 15.70 -7.44
C PRO A 46 6.73 14.80 -7.38
N VAL A 47 6.26 14.41 -8.57
CA VAL A 47 5.18 13.46 -8.76
C VAL A 47 5.80 12.18 -9.27
N TYR A 48 5.50 11.07 -8.60
CA TYR A 48 6.05 9.77 -8.94
C TYR A 48 5.00 8.97 -9.73
N ARG A 49 5.47 8.09 -10.62
CA ARG A 49 4.61 7.17 -11.37
C ARG A 49 5.02 5.71 -11.11
N PRO A 50 4.85 5.19 -9.88
CA PRO A 50 5.07 3.79 -9.63
C PRO A 50 4.08 2.94 -10.43
N LEU A 51 4.56 1.78 -10.88
CA LEU A 51 3.71 0.70 -11.35
C LEU A 51 3.17 -0.03 -10.12
N VAL A 52 1.85 -0.08 -10.00
CA VAL A 52 1.12 -0.71 -8.89
C VAL A 52 0.57 -2.03 -9.37
N VAL A 53 0.93 -3.10 -8.68
CA VAL A 53 0.48 -4.47 -8.97
C VAL A 53 -0.89 -4.74 -8.33
N GLY A 54 -1.21 -4.07 -7.22
CA GLY A 54 -2.54 -4.15 -6.61
C GLY A 54 -2.62 -3.45 -5.27
N THR A 55 -3.84 -3.24 -4.78
CA THR A 55 -4.11 -2.70 -3.45
C THR A 55 -4.45 -3.82 -2.48
N ALA A 56 -3.95 -3.74 -1.25
CA ALA A 56 -4.19 -4.74 -0.21
C ALA A 56 -4.56 -4.09 1.13
N ILE A 57 -5.14 -4.91 2.02
CA ILE A 57 -5.45 -4.53 3.39
C ILE A 57 -4.40 -5.13 4.32
N LEU A 58 -3.61 -4.29 4.96
CA LEU A 58 -2.79 -4.68 6.11
C LEU A 58 -3.67 -4.79 7.35
N TYR A 59 -3.35 -5.73 8.22
CA TYR A 59 -4.00 -5.92 9.50
C TYR A 59 -3.01 -5.97 10.64
N ARG A 60 -3.41 -5.47 11.81
CA ARG A 60 -2.67 -5.52 13.06
C ARG A 60 -3.65 -5.82 14.19
N PRO A 61 -3.38 -6.77 15.10
CA PRO A 61 -4.21 -6.98 16.28
C PRO A 61 -4.40 -5.69 17.09
N HIS A 62 -5.60 -5.47 17.62
CA HIS A 62 -5.92 -4.33 18.47
C HIS A 62 -5.62 -4.62 19.96
N ASP A 63 -4.64 -5.47 20.25
CA ASP A 63 -4.29 -5.93 21.61
C ASP A 63 -3.50 -4.90 22.43
N GLY A 64 -3.27 -3.69 21.88
CA GLY A 64 -2.59 -2.59 22.56
C GLY A 64 -1.07 -2.76 22.66
N SER A 65 -0.49 -3.83 22.11
CA SER A 65 0.96 -3.98 22.05
C SER A 65 1.53 -3.04 20.99
N MET A 66 2.34 -2.05 21.39
CA MET A 66 3.04 -1.16 20.45
C MET A 66 4.01 -1.91 19.53
N ASP A 67 4.48 -3.10 19.92
CA ASP A 67 5.38 -3.96 19.16
C ASP A 67 4.66 -4.87 18.14
N SER A 68 3.33 -4.87 18.11
CA SER A 68 2.62 -5.70 17.13
C SER A 68 2.81 -5.16 15.71
N LYS A 69 3.41 -5.99 14.86
CA LYS A 69 3.70 -5.65 13.46
C LYS A 69 2.40 -5.60 12.66
N TRP A 70 2.44 -4.89 11.54
CA TRP A 70 1.41 -5.00 10.52
C TRP A 70 1.66 -6.24 9.68
N HIS A 71 0.61 -6.96 9.35
CA HIS A 71 0.65 -8.22 8.62
C HIS A 71 -0.19 -8.14 7.35
N VAL A 72 0.22 -8.92 6.35
CA VAL A 72 -0.54 -9.19 5.13
C VAL A 72 -0.16 -10.57 4.62
N HIS A 73 -1.11 -11.30 4.05
CA HIS A 73 -0.79 -12.56 3.41
C HIS A 73 -0.09 -12.32 2.08
N VAL A 74 0.96 -13.10 1.81
CA VAL A 74 1.70 -13.08 0.55
C VAL A 74 1.54 -14.45 -0.10
N SER A 75 0.98 -14.47 -1.31
CA SER A 75 0.83 -15.71 -2.07
C SER A 75 2.18 -16.14 -2.67
N PRO A 76 2.31 -17.40 -3.15
CA PRO A 76 3.55 -17.89 -3.76
C PRO A 76 4.02 -17.08 -4.97
N ASN A 77 3.11 -16.41 -5.67
CA ASN A 77 3.39 -15.50 -6.78
C ASN A 77 3.54 -14.03 -6.35
N GLY A 78 3.76 -13.75 -5.06
CA GLY A 78 4.05 -12.41 -4.54
C GLY A 78 2.85 -11.48 -4.37
N LEU A 79 1.62 -11.96 -4.60
CA LEU A 79 0.42 -11.13 -4.45
C LEU A 79 0.04 -10.93 -2.99
N LEU A 80 -0.40 -9.72 -2.67
CA LEU A 80 -0.82 -9.35 -1.33
C LEU A 80 -2.32 -9.60 -1.12
N TRP A 81 -2.67 -10.25 -0.02
CA TRP A 81 -4.04 -10.63 0.33
C TRP A 81 -4.43 -10.18 1.75
N PRO A 82 -5.69 -9.76 1.96
CA PRO A 82 -6.75 -9.69 0.97
C PRO A 82 -6.58 -8.48 0.04
N VAL A 83 -6.93 -8.68 -1.23
CA VAL A 83 -7.01 -7.59 -2.20
C VAL A 83 -8.07 -6.59 -1.73
N ALA A 84 -7.70 -5.31 -1.65
CA ALA A 84 -8.63 -4.27 -1.27
C ALA A 84 -9.71 -4.14 -2.35
N PRO A 85 -11.00 -4.17 -1.99
CA PRO A 85 -12.07 -4.00 -2.97
C PRO A 85 -11.96 -2.64 -3.67
N GLN A 86 -12.17 -2.62 -4.98
CA GLN A 86 -12.10 -1.38 -5.77
C GLN A 86 -13.30 -0.45 -5.52
N SER A 87 -14.45 -1.00 -5.11
CA SER A 87 -15.62 -0.20 -4.79
C SER A 87 -15.58 0.32 -3.36
N ARG A 88 -15.97 1.58 -3.16
CA ARG A 88 -16.09 2.23 -1.84
C ARG A 88 -16.90 1.38 -0.85
N LEU A 89 -18.08 0.94 -1.26
CA LEU A 89 -18.97 0.14 -0.43
C LEU A 89 -18.35 -1.23 -0.08
N GLY A 90 -17.70 -1.87 -1.05
CA GLY A 90 -16.99 -3.14 -0.83
C GLY A 90 -15.85 -2.97 0.18
N LEU A 91 -15.06 -1.92 0.02
CA LEU A 91 -13.96 -1.58 0.90
C LEU A 91 -14.45 -1.30 2.33
N GLN A 92 -15.48 -0.47 2.49
CA GLN A 92 -16.09 -0.20 3.81
C GLN A 92 -16.59 -1.47 4.49
N ARG A 93 -17.26 -2.36 3.74
CA ARG A 93 -17.72 -3.65 4.27
C ARG A 93 -16.55 -4.56 4.67
N ALA A 94 -15.48 -4.61 3.89
CA ALA A 94 -14.29 -5.38 4.22
C ALA A 94 -13.63 -4.86 5.52
N LEU A 95 -13.41 -3.55 5.61
CA LEU A 95 -12.83 -2.91 6.79
C LEU A 95 -13.71 -3.09 8.03
N LYS A 96 -15.05 -2.95 7.90
CA LYS A 96 -15.98 -3.18 9.02
C LYS A 96 -15.88 -4.61 9.55
N ARG A 97 -15.79 -5.62 8.68
CA ARG A 97 -15.65 -7.03 9.08
C ARG A 97 -14.36 -7.28 9.87
N HIS A 98 -13.23 -6.73 9.41
CA HIS A 98 -11.95 -6.92 10.10
C HIS A 98 -11.92 -6.18 11.45
N ARG A 99 -12.50 -4.98 11.51
CA ARG A 99 -12.62 -4.23 12.76
C ARG A 99 -13.51 -4.94 13.78
N ALA A 100 -14.58 -5.60 13.33
CA ALA A 100 -15.48 -6.35 14.22
C ALA A 100 -14.80 -7.54 14.93
N ILE A 101 -13.71 -8.07 14.38
CA ILE A 101 -12.89 -9.12 15.01
C ILE A 101 -11.65 -8.55 15.73
N GLY A 102 -11.64 -7.26 16.03
CA GLY A 102 -10.56 -6.63 16.80
C GLY A 102 -9.27 -6.35 16.01
N LEU A 103 -9.35 -6.18 14.69
CA LEU A 103 -8.18 -5.83 13.86
C LEU A 103 -8.17 -4.34 13.50
N ARG A 104 -7.01 -3.69 13.66
CA ARG A 104 -6.68 -2.45 12.97
C ARG A 104 -6.37 -2.77 11.52
N CYS A 105 -6.80 -1.90 10.61
CA CYS A 105 -6.66 -2.11 9.17
C CYS A 105 -6.03 -0.90 8.51
N ARG A 106 -5.17 -1.12 7.50
CA ARG A 106 -4.57 -0.07 6.66
C ARG A 106 -4.58 -0.47 5.18
N LEU A 107 -4.73 0.52 4.30
CA LEU A 107 -4.66 0.31 2.86
C LEU A 107 -3.28 0.63 2.34
N VAL A 108 -2.77 -0.26 1.50
CA VAL A 108 -1.49 -0.12 0.83
C VAL A 108 -1.60 -0.49 -0.63
N ALA A 109 -0.70 0.06 -1.43
CA ALA A 109 -0.51 -0.33 -2.82
C ALA A 109 0.83 -1.07 -2.95
N ALA A 110 0.78 -2.32 -3.42
CA ALA A 110 1.96 -3.10 -3.76
C ALA A 110 2.59 -2.52 -5.03
N LEU A 111 3.88 -2.21 -4.97
CA LEU A 111 4.60 -1.72 -6.13
C LEU A 111 5.20 -2.88 -6.92
N LEU A 112 5.35 -2.68 -8.22
CA LEU A 112 6.06 -3.61 -9.09
C LEU A 112 7.56 -3.58 -8.74
N THR A 113 8.14 -4.74 -8.51
CA THR A 113 9.58 -4.92 -8.33
C THR A 113 10.20 -5.66 -9.53
N PRO A 114 11.54 -5.60 -9.71
CA PRO A 114 12.21 -6.42 -10.73
C PRO A 114 11.88 -7.92 -10.61
N ASP A 115 11.72 -8.44 -9.39
CA ASP A 115 11.35 -9.85 -9.16
C ASP A 115 9.96 -10.19 -9.73
N ASP A 116 9.01 -9.26 -9.68
CA ASP A 116 7.69 -9.45 -10.31
C ASP A 116 7.81 -9.63 -11.83
N VAL A 117 8.79 -8.97 -12.46
CA VAL A 117 9.07 -9.09 -13.90
C VAL A 117 9.69 -10.45 -14.23
N LEU A 118 10.61 -10.93 -13.40
CA LEU A 118 11.26 -12.23 -13.59
C LEU A 118 10.29 -13.41 -13.41
N HIS A 119 9.29 -13.26 -12.53
CA HIS A 119 8.28 -14.28 -12.28
C HIS A 119 7.04 -14.17 -13.17
N ALA A 120 6.85 -13.04 -13.86
CA ALA A 120 5.77 -12.85 -14.81
C ALA A 120 6.14 -13.46 -16.17
N GLN A 121 5.66 -14.68 -16.45
CA GLN A 121 5.78 -15.30 -17.78
C GLN A 121 5.06 -14.55 -18.91
N ALA A 122 4.32 -13.49 -18.60
CA ALA A 122 3.90 -12.47 -19.54
C ALA A 122 3.36 -11.30 -18.71
N ILE A 123 4.18 -10.29 -18.42
CA ILE A 123 3.60 -8.96 -18.21
C ILE A 123 2.97 -8.62 -19.57
N PRO A 124 1.65 -8.39 -19.68
CA PRO A 124 1.09 -7.92 -20.94
C PRO A 124 1.90 -6.70 -21.36
N ASN A 125 2.45 -6.72 -22.58
CA ASN A 125 3.21 -5.61 -23.12
C ASN A 125 2.45 -4.33 -22.79
N VAL A 126 3.12 -3.42 -22.07
CA VAL A 126 2.55 -2.14 -21.64
C VAL A 126 2.12 -1.30 -22.86
N ASP A 127 2.53 -1.71 -24.07
CA ASP A 127 2.13 -1.14 -25.36
C ASP A 127 0.67 -1.42 -25.77
N ASP A 128 0.00 -2.42 -25.18
CA ASP A 128 -1.42 -2.73 -25.46
C ASP A 128 -2.35 -2.30 -24.32
N ALA A 129 -1.82 -1.51 -23.38
CA ALA A 129 -2.64 -0.75 -22.46
C ALA A 129 -3.37 0.33 -23.28
N SER A 130 -4.54 -0.03 -23.82
CA SER A 130 -5.59 0.93 -24.19
C SER A 130 -5.52 2.08 -23.18
N PRO A 131 -5.38 3.35 -23.63
CA PRO A 131 -5.17 4.46 -22.71
C PRO A 131 -6.21 4.33 -21.61
N PRO A 132 -5.83 4.34 -20.32
CA PRO A 132 -6.79 4.14 -19.24
C PRO A 132 -7.95 5.05 -19.56
N GLN A 133 -9.12 4.44 -19.83
CA GLN A 133 -10.34 5.18 -20.14
C GLN A 133 -10.37 6.35 -19.16
N ARG A 134 -10.65 7.56 -19.66
CA ARG A 134 -10.50 8.88 -19.01
C ARG A 134 -11.27 9.05 -17.67
N HIS A 135 -11.36 8.03 -16.82
CA HIS A 135 -11.26 8.20 -15.39
C HIS A 135 -10.01 9.02 -15.13
N ARG A 136 -10.21 10.32 -14.93
CA ARG A 136 -9.25 11.20 -14.27
C ARG A 136 -8.93 10.55 -12.93
N THR A 137 -7.95 9.64 -12.90
CA THR A 137 -7.40 9.11 -11.68
C THR A 137 -6.76 10.30 -10.99
N LEU A 138 -7.46 10.80 -9.98
CA LEU A 138 -6.95 11.88 -9.15
C LEU A 138 -5.59 11.44 -8.59
N PRO A 139 -4.60 12.34 -8.48
CA PRO A 139 -3.32 12.00 -7.86
C PRO A 139 -3.57 11.38 -6.48
N THR A 140 -3.02 10.19 -6.25
CA THR A 140 -3.12 9.49 -4.97
C THR A 140 -2.10 10.07 -4.02
N GLU A 141 -2.52 10.35 -2.78
CA GLU A 141 -1.63 10.86 -1.75
C GLU A 141 -1.24 9.75 -0.79
N ILE A 142 0.05 9.71 -0.50
CA ILE A 142 0.67 8.69 0.34
C ILE A 142 1.47 9.37 1.45
N TYR A 143 1.52 8.70 2.61
CA TYR A 143 2.39 9.13 3.72
C TYR A 143 3.87 8.91 3.36
N GLY A 144 4.15 7.85 2.62
CA GLY A 144 5.49 7.48 2.19
C GLY A 144 5.51 6.05 1.69
N TRP A 145 6.71 5.48 1.65
CA TRP A 145 6.97 4.12 1.22
C TRP A 145 7.21 3.24 2.44
N SER A 146 6.48 2.16 2.59
CA SER A 146 6.77 1.15 3.61
C SER A 146 7.51 -0.01 2.98
N LEU A 147 8.25 -0.75 3.79
CA LEU A 147 8.93 -1.96 3.36
C LEU A 147 8.25 -3.17 4.00
N LEU A 148 7.59 -3.97 3.16
CA LEU A 148 7.09 -5.28 3.53
C LEU A 148 8.28 -6.24 3.54
N TYR A 149 8.45 -7.05 4.57
CA TYR A 149 9.47 -8.09 4.58
C TYR A 149 8.91 -9.44 5.04
N GLN A 150 9.52 -10.52 4.58
CA GLN A 150 9.12 -11.88 4.91
C GLN A 150 10.28 -12.57 5.62
N LEU A 151 10.06 -12.90 6.89
CA LEU A 151 11.04 -13.67 7.64
C LEU A 151 11.18 -15.08 7.03
N PRO A 152 12.36 -15.72 7.11
CA PRO A 152 12.59 -17.02 6.46
C PRO A 152 11.58 -18.12 6.85
N HIS A 153 11.04 -18.06 8.07
CA HIS A 153 10.03 -18.98 8.60
C HIS A 153 8.57 -18.55 8.36
N MET A 154 8.34 -17.39 7.72
CA MET A 154 7.01 -16.80 7.48
C MET A 154 6.79 -16.50 5.98
N ARG A 155 7.05 -17.48 5.11
CA ARG A 155 7.01 -17.27 3.64
C ARG A 155 5.63 -16.94 3.06
N SER A 156 4.55 -17.14 3.81
CA SER A 156 3.18 -16.78 3.40
C SER A 156 2.64 -15.51 4.06
N THR A 157 3.47 -14.84 4.88
CA THR A 157 3.08 -13.66 5.65
C THR A 157 4.16 -12.60 5.53
N GLY A 158 3.79 -11.46 4.97
CA GLY A 158 4.62 -10.27 4.99
C GLY A 158 4.34 -9.45 6.24
N VAL A 159 5.38 -8.85 6.79
CA VAL A 159 5.34 -7.99 7.97
C VAL A 159 5.91 -6.61 7.69
N ILE A 160 5.38 -5.61 8.36
CA ILE A 160 5.90 -4.24 8.39
C ILE A 160 5.90 -3.78 9.84
N ASP A 161 6.95 -3.11 10.26
CA ASP A 161 7.03 -2.59 11.62
C ASP A 161 5.98 -1.51 11.87
N ALA A 162 5.59 -1.33 13.14
CA ALA A 162 4.74 -0.21 13.53
C ALA A 162 5.52 1.10 13.42
N HIS A 163 4.82 2.21 13.18
CA HIS A 163 5.44 3.52 13.22
C HIS A 163 5.75 3.91 14.67
N GLU A 164 6.96 4.42 14.93
CA GLU A 164 7.44 4.79 16.27
C GLU A 164 6.55 5.78 17.01
N ARG A 165 5.96 6.75 16.28
CA ARG A 165 5.12 7.82 16.85
C ARG A 165 3.62 7.61 16.68
N PHE A 166 3.21 6.79 15.72
CA PHE A 166 1.82 6.74 15.26
C PHE A 166 1.32 5.30 15.28
N GLU A 167 0.67 4.91 16.37
CA GLU A 167 0.20 3.53 16.59
C GLU A 167 -0.67 2.99 15.44
N ASP A 168 -1.42 3.88 14.79
CA ASP A 168 -2.32 3.58 13.68
C ASP A 168 -1.64 3.54 12.30
N LEU A 169 -0.31 3.69 12.22
CA LEU A 169 0.45 3.66 10.97
C LEU A 169 1.54 2.57 10.98
N PRO A 170 1.79 1.91 9.84
CA PRO A 170 3.04 1.21 9.60
C PRO A 170 4.21 2.18 9.51
N ALA A 171 5.41 1.71 9.82
CA ALA A 171 6.64 2.42 9.55
C ALA A 171 6.74 2.74 8.05
N TYR A 172 7.18 3.95 7.73
CA TYR A 172 7.36 4.39 6.35
C TYR A 172 8.62 5.25 6.23
N TYR A 173 9.10 5.35 4.99
CA TYR A 173 10.22 6.12 4.54
C TYR A 173 9.71 7.23 3.63
N GLU A 174 10.21 8.44 3.79
CA GLU A 174 9.84 9.56 2.92
C GLU A 174 10.59 9.49 1.58
N SER A 175 11.76 8.85 1.56
CA SER A 175 12.63 8.72 0.40
C SER A 175 12.56 7.33 -0.22
N ALA A 176 12.48 7.28 -1.56
CA ALA A 176 12.62 6.02 -2.29
C ALA A 176 14.05 5.44 -2.19
N LEU A 177 15.06 6.28 -1.94
CA LEU A 177 16.45 5.84 -1.78
C LEU A 177 16.64 5.06 -0.48
N GLU A 178 16.09 5.58 0.63
CA GLU A 178 16.11 4.88 1.93
C GLU A 178 15.47 3.49 1.83
N LEU A 179 14.41 3.39 1.04
CA LEU A 179 13.74 2.12 0.79
C LEU A 179 14.64 1.14 0.02
N ILE A 180 15.36 1.61 -1.01
CA ILE A 180 16.32 0.79 -1.78
C ILE A 180 17.43 0.31 -0.85
N ASP A 181 18.05 1.21 -0.10
CA ASP A 181 19.14 0.88 0.83
C ASP A 181 18.70 -0.18 1.86
N ARG A 182 17.50 0.01 2.42
CA ARG A 182 16.94 -0.95 3.37
C ARG A 182 16.62 -2.30 2.72
N SER A 183 16.07 -2.30 1.50
CA SER A 183 15.78 -3.52 0.76
C SER A 183 17.06 -4.29 0.44
N THR A 184 18.12 -3.61 0.01
CA THR A 184 19.44 -4.20 -0.23
C THR A 184 20.04 -4.78 1.04
N PHE A 185 19.95 -4.07 2.17
CA PHE A 185 20.39 -4.57 3.47
C PHE A 185 19.65 -5.86 3.87
N LEU A 186 18.33 -5.91 3.70
CA LEU A 186 17.54 -7.11 4.02
C LEU A 186 17.85 -8.27 3.07
N ALA A 187 18.01 -7.99 1.78
CA ALA A 187 18.39 -8.99 0.78
C ALA A 187 19.74 -9.64 1.11
N ALA A 188 20.73 -8.86 1.54
CA ALA A 188 22.04 -9.36 2.00
C ALA A 188 21.94 -10.28 3.23
N LYS A 189 20.82 -10.25 3.96
CA LYS A 189 20.50 -11.15 5.08
C LYS A 189 19.57 -12.30 4.70
N GLY A 190 19.28 -12.47 3.40
CA GLY A 190 18.36 -13.50 2.90
C GLY A 190 16.90 -13.23 3.26
N ILE A 191 16.54 -11.98 3.57
CA ILE A 191 15.18 -11.58 3.91
C ILE A 191 14.54 -10.98 2.66
N CYS A 192 13.49 -11.63 2.16
CA CYS A 192 12.69 -11.13 1.04
C CYS A 192 11.98 -9.85 1.48
N SER A 193 12.00 -8.81 0.64
CA SER A 193 11.32 -7.55 0.91
C SER A 193 10.65 -6.96 -0.32
N ARG A 194 9.59 -6.18 -0.13
CA ARG A 194 8.78 -5.56 -1.17
C ARG A 194 8.41 -4.12 -0.80
N PRO A 195 8.68 -3.13 -1.68
CA PRO A 195 8.14 -1.78 -1.59
C PRO A 195 6.61 -1.78 -1.59
N ILE A 196 6.01 -1.01 -0.68
CA ILE A 196 4.57 -0.69 -0.74
C ILE A 196 4.37 0.79 -0.50
N ALA A 197 3.35 1.39 -1.12
CA ALA A 197 2.95 2.76 -0.83
C ALA A 197 1.84 2.79 0.23
N LEU A 198 2.01 3.63 1.25
CA LEU A 198 1.04 3.77 2.34
C LEU A 198 0.01 4.85 1.99
N VAL A 199 -1.21 4.43 1.68
CA VAL A 199 -2.24 5.30 1.13
C VAL A 199 -3.00 6.06 2.23
N THR A 200 -3.21 7.35 2.01
CA THR A 200 -4.08 8.16 2.87
C THR A 200 -5.53 7.69 2.77
N ARG A 201 -6.30 7.82 3.86
CA ARG A 201 -7.72 7.42 3.89
C ARG A 201 -8.61 8.55 4.39
N PRO A 202 -9.90 8.57 4.03
CA PRO A 202 -10.86 9.53 4.59
C PRO A 202 -10.86 9.58 6.12
N GLU A 203 -10.74 8.43 6.80
CA GLU A 203 -10.70 8.36 8.28
C GLU A 203 -9.45 8.95 8.93
N ASP A 204 -8.43 9.31 8.15
CA ASP A 204 -7.26 10.00 8.65
C ASP A 204 -7.48 11.51 8.79
N PHE A 205 -8.60 12.01 8.28
CA PHE A 205 -8.94 13.43 8.31
C PHE A 205 -9.99 13.72 9.36
N ARG A 206 -9.73 14.71 10.21
CA ARG A 206 -10.70 15.26 11.14
C ARG A 206 -11.39 16.45 10.49
N SER A 207 -12.72 16.47 10.56
CA SER A 207 -13.52 17.66 10.23
C SER A 207 -13.64 18.52 11.48
N LEU A 208 -13.08 19.72 11.45
CA LEU A 208 -13.27 20.76 12.46
C LEU A 208 -14.26 21.78 11.90
N ALA A 209 -15.31 22.12 12.67
CA ALA A 209 -16.39 23.00 12.21
C ALA A 209 -15.83 24.31 11.63
N GLY A 210 -16.26 24.68 10.41
CA GLY A 210 -15.83 25.90 9.74
C GLY A 210 -14.40 25.90 9.17
N SER A 211 -13.65 24.80 9.27
CA SER A 211 -12.26 24.73 8.80
C SER A 211 -12.05 23.62 7.76
N ARG A 212 -10.95 23.71 7.01
CA ARG A 212 -10.56 22.65 6.08
C ARG A 212 -10.21 21.38 6.87
N PRO A 213 -10.62 20.18 6.39
CA PRO A 213 -10.25 18.93 7.03
C PRO A 213 -8.73 18.82 7.22
N CYS A 214 -8.28 18.44 8.41
CA CYS A 214 -6.87 18.29 8.74
C CYS A 214 -6.53 16.81 8.95
N ASN A 215 -5.35 16.40 8.51
CA ASN A 215 -4.87 15.05 8.75
C ASN A 215 -4.47 14.90 10.23
N LYS A 216 -4.91 13.81 10.87
CA LYS A 216 -4.70 13.57 12.31
C LYS A 216 -3.24 13.23 12.68
N PHE A 217 -2.42 12.81 11.72
CA PHE A 217 -1.00 12.47 11.93
C PHE A 217 -0.08 13.64 11.59
N PHE A 218 -0.41 14.38 10.53
CA PHE A 218 0.35 15.56 10.12
C PHE A 218 -0.60 16.75 9.88
N PRO A 219 -1.01 17.46 10.94
CA PRO A 219 -1.97 18.56 10.85
C PRO A 219 -1.51 19.70 9.94
N HIS A 220 -0.19 19.90 9.83
CA HIS A 220 0.43 20.94 9.00
C HIS A 220 0.67 20.50 7.54
N ALA A 221 0.53 19.21 7.24
CA ALA A 221 0.70 18.69 5.91
C ALA A 221 -0.52 19.02 5.03
N ARG A 222 -0.24 19.47 3.81
CA ARG A 222 -1.29 19.77 2.82
C ARG A 222 -1.67 18.49 2.08
N PHE A 223 -2.52 17.70 2.73
CA PHE A 223 -3.16 16.56 2.09
C PHE A 223 -4.47 16.99 1.40
N ARG A 224 -4.74 16.43 0.22
CA ARG A 224 -6.10 16.30 -0.32
C ARG A 224 -6.70 15.06 0.29
N ARG A 225 -7.88 15.21 0.87
CA ARG A 225 -8.68 14.06 1.29
C ARG A 225 -8.92 13.16 0.06
N PRO A 226 -8.67 11.84 0.15
CA PRO A 226 -9.11 10.92 -0.87
C PRO A 226 -10.59 11.16 -1.16
N SER A 227 -10.98 11.24 -2.43
CA SER A 227 -12.39 11.41 -2.80
C SER A 227 -13.21 10.29 -2.14
N ASP A 228 -14.18 10.70 -1.33
CA ASP A 228 -15.06 9.82 -0.56
C ASP A 228 -15.79 8.81 -1.45
#